data_AF-A0A7V3JPI1-F1
#
_entry.id   AF-A0A7V3JPI1-F1
#
_cell.length_a   1.000
_cell.length_b   1.000
_cell.length_c   1.000
_cell.angle_alpha   90.00
_cell.angle_beta   90.00
_cell.angle_gamma   90.00
#
_symmetry.space_group_name_H-M   'P 1'
#
loop_
_entity.id
_entity.type
_entity.pdbx_description
1 polymer ?
#
loop_
_entity_poly.entity_id
_entity_poly.type
_entity_poly.pdbx_seq_one_letter_code
_entity_poly.pdbx_strand_id
1 'polypeptide(L)'
;MPTAPEVNAHLPAAGLHRLFRALRALFIALIYVAAAAALYYTFREFSWAQFKEDIRQRSFFGGRLALAVGLLALNYLFLMGYDYLGIRYIGRPLPLRKLALASFIGHVSSFNFGAILGGSSMRYRFYSAWGFSPLEVLQVLAVLGITFWLGVMLLAGVVFILAPMEVPPDVMAGIPLWLRPVVTPFFTHLPWFGAILLSVVVG
;
A
#
# COMPACT_ATOMS: atom_id res chain seq x y z
N MET A 1 23.53 40.03 -44.66
CA MET A 1 22.66 38.87 -44.36
C MET A 1 22.16 39.03 -42.93
N PRO A 2 20.85 39.10 -42.67
CA PRO A 2 20.34 39.12 -41.31
C PRO A 2 20.34 37.70 -40.74
N THR A 3 20.94 37.53 -39.56
CA THR A 3 20.92 36.29 -38.78
C THR A 3 19.53 36.12 -38.14
N ALA A 4 18.95 34.92 -38.27
CA ALA A 4 17.67 34.58 -37.67
C ALA A 4 17.71 34.71 -36.13
N PRO A 5 16.60 35.11 -35.47
CA PRO A 5 16.56 35.19 -34.02
C PRO A 5 16.44 33.79 -33.42
N GLU A 6 17.41 33.39 -32.59
CA GLU A 6 17.31 32.22 -31.72
C GLU A 6 16.16 32.42 -30.72
N VAL A 7 15.04 31.74 -30.95
CA VAL A 7 13.93 31.63 -30.00
C VAL A 7 14.35 30.63 -28.92
N ASN A 8 15.11 31.11 -27.93
CA ASN A 8 15.40 30.36 -26.71
C ASN A 8 14.16 30.38 -25.81
N ALA A 9 13.25 29.42 -26.03
CA ALA A 9 12.10 29.15 -25.17
C ALA A 9 12.55 28.49 -23.85
N HIS A 10 13.19 29.27 -22.98
CA HIS A 10 13.45 28.85 -21.60
C HIS A 10 12.16 29.03 -20.78
N LEU A 11 11.31 28.00 -20.73
CA LEU A 11 10.34 27.90 -19.63
C LEU A 11 11.14 27.93 -18.31
N PRO A 12 10.89 28.89 -17.40
CA PRO A 12 11.65 28.97 -16.17
C PRO A 12 11.36 27.71 -15.35
N ALA A 13 12.38 26.87 -15.13
CA ALA A 13 12.26 25.59 -14.44
C ALA A 13 11.51 25.66 -13.08
N ALA A 14 11.51 26.84 -12.46
CA ALA A 14 10.75 27.14 -11.25
C ALA A 14 9.21 27.07 -11.43
N GLY A 15 8.68 27.46 -12.59
CA GLY A 15 7.24 27.43 -12.88
C GLY A 15 6.71 26.01 -13.05
N LEU A 16 7.46 25.18 -13.79
CA LEU A 16 7.13 23.77 -13.99
C LEU A 16 7.13 22.98 -12.67
N HIS A 17 8.13 23.22 -11.80
CA HIS A 17 8.18 22.59 -10.48
C HIS A 17 7.01 23.00 -9.58
N ARG A 18 6.58 24.27 -9.61
CA ARG A 18 5.42 24.74 -8.83
C ARG A 18 4.13 24.10 -9.34
N LEU A 19 3.97 24.01 -10.67
CA LEU A 19 2.83 23.35 -11.31
C LEU A 19 2.75 21.87 -10.91
N PHE A 20 3.85 21.10 -11.04
CA PHE A 20 3.86 19.70 -10.62
C PHE A 20 3.53 19.51 -9.14
N ARG A 21 4.04 20.39 -8.27
CA ARG A 21 3.73 20.35 -6.83
C ARG A 21 2.25 20.62 -6.57
N ALA A 22 1.67 21.60 -7.25
CA ALA A 22 0.25 21.94 -7.14
C ALA A 22 -0.65 20.81 -7.68
N LEU A 23 -0.32 20.25 -8.85
CA LEU A 23 -1.02 19.11 -9.44
C LEU A 23 -0.98 17.89 -8.51
N ARG A 24 0.19 17.59 -7.94
CA ARG A 24 0.34 16.50 -6.96
C ARG A 24 -0.52 16.74 -5.71
N ALA A 25 -0.51 17.96 -5.18
CA ALA A 25 -1.31 18.30 -4.00
C ALA A 25 -2.81 18.23 -4.29
N LEU A 26 -3.25 18.72 -5.44
CA LEU A 26 -4.64 18.65 -5.90
C LEU A 26 -5.08 17.19 -6.09
N PHE A 27 -4.25 16.36 -6.71
CA PHE A 27 -4.53 14.94 -6.90
C PHE A 27 -4.70 14.21 -5.56
N ILE A 28 -3.79 14.43 -4.60
CA ILE A 28 -3.89 13.87 -3.25
C ILE A 28 -5.17 14.37 -2.56
N ALA A 29 -5.46 15.67 -2.62
CA ALA A 29 -6.67 16.24 -2.03
C ALA A 29 -7.95 15.65 -2.63
N LEU A 30 -7.99 15.46 -3.95
CA LEU A 30 -9.11 14.85 -4.65
C LEU A 30 -9.35 13.41 -4.16
N ILE A 31 -8.30 12.61 -4.01
CA ILE A 31 -8.43 11.24 -3.46
C ILE A 31 -9.00 11.28 -2.05
N TYR A 32 -8.51 12.17 -1.18
CA TYR A 32 -9.03 12.31 0.18
C TYR A 32 -10.50 12.73 0.22
N VAL A 33 -10.90 13.71 -0.61
CA VAL A 33 -12.29 14.15 -0.71
C VAL A 33 -13.18 13.03 -1.25
N ALA A 34 -12.73 12.28 -2.26
CA ALA A 34 -13.48 11.15 -2.80
C ALA A 34 -13.65 10.04 -1.75
N ALA A 35 -12.60 9.70 -1.01
CA ALA A 35 -12.66 8.72 0.07
C ALA A 35 -13.60 9.17 1.21
N ALA A 36 -13.54 10.44 1.62
CA ALA A 36 -14.42 11.00 2.64
C ALA A 36 -15.88 11.03 2.18
N ALA A 37 -16.13 11.39 0.91
CA ALA A 37 -17.46 11.36 0.32
C ALA A 37 -18.00 9.93 0.25
N ALA A 38 -17.21 8.97 -0.20
CA ALA A 38 -17.61 7.55 -0.23
C ALA A 38 -17.97 7.06 1.19
N LEU A 39 -17.12 7.36 2.19
CA LEU A 39 -17.39 7.02 3.58
C LEU A 39 -18.69 7.68 4.07
N TYR A 40 -18.90 8.96 3.79
CA TYR A 40 -20.11 9.68 4.15
C TYR A 40 -21.36 9.04 3.54
N TYR A 41 -21.33 8.72 2.24
CA TYR A 41 -22.45 8.09 1.54
C TYR A 41 -22.73 6.67 2.03
N THR A 42 -21.71 5.90 2.41
CA THR A 42 -21.89 4.58 3.01
C THR A 42 -22.42 4.65 4.44
N PHE A 43 -21.95 5.61 5.25
CA PHE A 43 -22.31 5.68 6.67
C PHE A 43 -23.58 6.48 6.97
N ARG A 44 -24.06 7.34 6.06
CA ARG A 44 -25.32 8.09 6.28
C ARG A 44 -26.55 7.18 6.43
N GLU A 45 -26.48 5.96 5.92
CA GLU A 45 -27.55 4.96 5.98
C GLU A 45 -27.55 4.18 7.30
N PHE A 46 -26.48 4.30 8.11
CA PHE A 46 -26.36 3.65 9.40
C PHE A 46 -26.79 4.58 10.53
N SER A 47 -27.85 4.21 11.25
CA SER A 47 -28.19 4.89 12.50
C SER A 47 -27.24 4.45 13.64
N TRP A 48 -26.86 5.39 14.51
CA TRP A 48 -26.07 5.10 15.71
C TRP A 48 -26.72 4.05 16.64
N ALA A 49 -28.05 3.91 16.57
CA ALA A 49 -28.80 2.91 17.32
C ALA A 49 -28.56 1.49 16.76
N GLN A 50 -28.62 1.31 15.44
CA GLN A 50 -28.33 0.04 14.76
C GLN A 50 -26.88 -0.39 14.98
N PHE A 51 -25.92 0.53 14.94
CA PHE A 51 -24.50 0.23 15.22
C PHE A 51 -24.28 -0.37 16.63
N LYS A 52 -24.89 0.21 17.66
CA LYS A 52 -24.79 -0.30 19.04
C LYS A 52 -25.47 -1.66 19.19
N GLU A 53 -26.60 -1.84 18.51
CA GLU A 53 -27.34 -3.09 18.57
C GLU A 53 -26.60 -4.21 17.83
N ASP A 54 -26.03 -3.95 16.66
CA ASP A 54 -25.19 -4.92 15.93
C ASP A 54 -23.96 -5.34 16.76
N ILE A 55 -23.31 -4.40 17.45
CA ILE A 55 -22.16 -4.72 18.32
C ILE A 55 -22.59 -5.61 19.48
N ARG A 56 -23.75 -5.35 20.11
CA ARG A 56 -24.27 -6.14 21.22
C ARG A 56 -24.80 -7.51 20.79
N GLN A 57 -25.59 -7.56 19.71
CA GLN A 57 -26.24 -8.78 19.23
C GLN A 57 -25.26 -9.76 18.60
N ARG A 58 -24.24 -9.29 17.86
CA ARG A 58 -23.33 -10.17 17.12
C ARG A 58 -22.23 -10.83 17.98
N SER A 59 -22.28 -10.69 19.30
CA SER A 59 -21.27 -11.20 20.23
C SER A 59 -19.85 -10.87 19.73
N PHE A 60 -19.65 -9.60 19.34
CA PHE A 60 -18.40 -9.10 18.77
C PHE A 60 -17.20 -9.38 19.71
N PHE A 61 -17.47 -9.45 21.02
CA PHE A 61 -16.49 -9.63 22.09
C PHE A 61 -16.11 -11.09 22.40
N GLY A 62 -16.58 -12.07 21.63
CA GLY A 62 -16.24 -13.50 21.82
C GLY A 62 -15.03 -13.98 21.02
N GLY A 63 -15.06 -15.23 20.59
CA GLY A 63 -13.97 -15.88 19.85
C GLY A 63 -13.55 -15.20 18.53
N ARG A 64 -14.42 -14.38 17.93
CA ARG A 64 -14.09 -13.60 16.72
C ARG A 64 -13.07 -12.50 16.99
N LEU A 65 -13.17 -11.80 18.13
CA LEU A 65 -12.19 -10.80 18.53
C LEU A 65 -10.85 -11.47 18.83
N ALA A 66 -10.87 -12.60 19.54
CA ALA A 66 -9.67 -13.39 19.80
C ALA A 66 -9.00 -13.86 18.50
N LEU A 67 -9.78 -14.34 17.52
CA LEU A 67 -9.27 -14.71 16.20
C LEU A 67 -8.69 -13.50 15.47
N ALA A 68 -9.36 -12.35 15.48
CA ALA A 68 -8.86 -11.12 14.85
C ALA A 68 -7.54 -10.65 15.47
N VAL A 69 -7.43 -10.68 16.81
CA VAL A 69 -6.18 -10.39 17.52
C VAL A 69 -5.09 -11.42 17.20
N GLY A 70 -5.46 -12.70 17.10
CA GLY A 70 -4.54 -13.76 16.70
C GLY A 70 -3.99 -13.56 15.27
N LEU A 71 -4.88 -13.23 14.32
CA LEU A 71 -4.49 -12.89 12.94
C LEU A 71 -3.64 -11.62 12.88
N LEU A 72 -3.94 -10.62 13.71
CA LEU A 72 -3.11 -9.43 13.85
C LEU A 72 -1.71 -9.79 14.34
N ALA A 73 -1.60 -10.60 15.40
CA ALA A 73 -0.31 -11.06 15.92
C ALA A 73 0.47 -11.86 14.88
N LEU A 74 -0.21 -12.75 14.14
CA LEU A 74 0.37 -13.53 13.05
C LEU A 74 0.87 -12.63 11.91
N ASN A 75 0.10 -11.61 11.55
CA ASN A 75 0.52 -10.60 10.58
C ASN A 75 1.81 -9.90 11.05
N TYR A 76 1.86 -9.42 12.30
CA TYR A 76 3.09 -8.81 12.83
C TYR A 76 4.28 -9.79 12.91
N LEU A 77 4.02 -11.09 13.09
CA LEU A 77 5.07 -12.10 13.03
C LEU A 77 5.65 -12.26 11.62
N PHE A 78 4.81 -12.28 10.58
CA PHE A 78 5.27 -12.28 9.19
C PHE A 78 6.05 -11.01 8.85
N LEU A 79 5.54 -9.85 9.27
CA LEU A 79 6.21 -8.56 9.08
C LEU A 79 7.57 -8.50 9.78
N MET A 80 7.69 -9.08 10.98
CA MET A 80 8.97 -9.27 11.67
C MET A 80 9.88 -10.24 10.90
N GLY A 81 9.31 -11.29 10.32
CA GLY A 81 10.02 -12.24 9.45
C GLY A 81 10.65 -11.57 8.24
N TYR A 82 9.97 -10.61 7.61
CA TYR A 82 10.56 -9.84 6.50
C TYR A 82 11.74 -8.98 6.95
N ASP A 83 11.61 -8.28 8.08
CA ASP A 83 12.72 -7.50 8.64
C ASP A 83 13.88 -8.44 9.04
N TYR A 84 13.59 -9.65 9.53
CA TYR A 84 14.60 -10.67 9.83
C TYR A 84 15.37 -11.12 8.58
N LEU A 85 14.67 -11.39 7.48
CA LEU A 85 15.30 -11.75 6.20
C LEU A 85 16.20 -10.61 5.69
N GLY A 86 15.76 -9.36 5.80
CA GLY A 86 16.57 -8.19 5.44
C GLY A 86 17.85 -8.08 6.26
N ILE A 87 17.77 -8.28 7.57
CA ILE A 87 18.94 -8.29 8.47
C ILE A 87 19.88 -9.46 8.18
N ARG A 88 19.33 -10.64 7.84
CA ARG A 88 20.13 -11.80 7.47
C ARG A 88 20.84 -11.60 6.14
N TYR A 89 20.17 -10.97 5.17
CA TYR A 89 20.72 -10.67 3.85
C TYR A 89 21.96 -9.78 3.92
N ILE A 90 21.95 -8.74 4.76
CA ILE A 90 23.10 -7.85 4.95
C ILE A 90 24.23 -8.47 5.80
N GLY A 91 24.02 -9.65 6.39
CA GLY A 91 25.04 -10.34 7.19
C GLY A 91 25.34 -9.74 8.57
N ARG A 92 24.51 -8.79 9.06
CA ARG A 92 24.67 -8.15 10.38
C ARG A 92 23.73 -8.79 11.41
N PRO A 93 24.20 -9.69 12.29
CA PRO A 93 23.33 -10.28 13.31
C PRO A 93 22.82 -9.21 14.28
N LEU A 94 21.51 -9.16 14.49
CA LEU A 94 20.85 -8.28 15.45
C LEU A 94 20.06 -9.13 16.44
N PRO A 95 20.12 -8.87 17.76
CA PRO A 95 19.30 -9.58 18.74
C PRO A 95 17.82 -9.48 18.39
N LEU A 96 17.09 -10.60 18.46
CA LEU A 96 15.69 -10.69 18.03
C LEU A 96 14.79 -9.65 18.71
N ARG A 97 15.08 -9.28 19.98
CA ARG A 97 14.34 -8.25 20.70
C ARG A 97 14.46 -6.86 20.05
N LYS A 98 15.66 -6.48 19.60
CA LYS A 98 15.89 -5.20 18.90
C LYS A 98 15.20 -5.21 17.53
N LEU A 99 15.30 -6.32 16.82
CA LEU A 99 14.62 -6.52 15.55
C LEU A 99 13.10 -6.41 15.69
N ALA A 100 12.51 -7.14 16.65
CA ALA A 100 11.08 -7.14 16.91
C ALA A 100 10.58 -5.73 17.25
N LEU A 101 11.32 -4.98 18.07
CA LEU A 101 10.97 -3.60 18.43
C LEU A 101 11.00 -2.67 17.22
N ALA A 102 12.09 -2.68 16.43
CA ALA A 102 12.22 -1.85 15.24
C ALA A 102 11.16 -2.22 14.19
N SER A 103 10.89 -3.51 14.02
CA SER A 103 9.86 -4.00 13.11
C SER A 103 8.47 -3.55 13.52
N PHE A 104 8.11 -3.75 14.79
CA PHE A 104 6.79 -3.37 15.30
C PHE A 104 6.57 -1.86 15.19
N ILE A 105 7.48 -1.04 15.72
CA ILE A 105 7.36 0.42 15.67
C ILE A 105 7.40 0.92 14.23
N GLY A 106 8.26 0.34 13.40
CA GLY A 106 8.35 0.66 11.98
C GLY A 106 7.03 0.37 11.25
N HIS A 107 6.40 -0.77 11.46
CA HIS A 107 5.13 -1.11 10.81
C HIS A 107 3.96 -0.27 11.35
N VAL A 108 3.84 -0.10 12.67
CA VAL A 108 2.81 0.77 13.26
C VAL A 108 2.93 2.19 12.72
N SER A 109 4.15 2.74 12.67
CA SER A 109 4.38 4.08 12.12
C SER A 109 4.08 4.14 10.62
N SER A 110 4.40 3.07 9.87
CA SER A 110 4.08 2.98 8.45
C SER A 110 2.58 3.01 8.17
N PHE A 111 1.77 2.33 8.99
CA PHE A 111 0.32 2.29 8.79
C PHE A 111 -0.38 3.60 9.17
N ASN A 112 0.20 4.38 10.09
CA ASN A 112 -0.41 5.64 10.54
C ASN A 112 0.09 6.87 9.76
N PHE A 113 1.37 6.90 9.40
CA PHE A 113 2.03 8.06 8.79
C PHE A 113 2.56 7.80 7.38
N GLY A 114 2.37 6.59 6.86
CA GLY A 114 2.89 6.14 5.57
C GLY A 114 4.31 5.58 5.66
N ALA A 115 4.69 4.84 4.62
CA ALA A 115 5.97 4.13 4.57
C ALA A 115 7.18 5.07 4.68
N ILE A 116 7.20 6.18 3.95
CA ILE A 116 8.36 7.10 3.89
C ILE A 116 8.49 7.89 5.20
N LEU A 117 7.41 8.54 5.64
CA LEU A 117 7.44 9.45 6.79
C LEU A 117 7.42 8.73 8.13
N GLY A 118 6.81 7.54 8.20
CA GLY A 118 6.72 6.74 9.42
C GLY A 118 7.64 5.53 9.43
N GLY A 119 7.43 4.59 8.51
CA GLY A 119 8.05 3.26 8.60
C GLY A 119 9.56 3.23 8.34
N SER A 120 9.99 3.86 7.25
CA SER A 120 11.39 3.91 6.82
C SER A 120 12.22 4.80 7.72
N SER A 121 11.67 5.94 8.13
CA SER A 121 12.32 6.90 9.04
C SER A 121 12.56 6.31 10.44
N MET A 122 11.59 5.61 11.01
CA MET A 122 11.77 4.95 12.32
C MET A 122 12.81 3.83 12.25
N ARG A 123 12.77 2.98 11.23
CA ARG A 123 13.80 1.94 11.02
C ARG A 123 15.18 2.54 10.84
N TYR A 124 15.30 3.61 10.05
CA TYR A 124 16.55 4.34 9.91
C TYR A 124 17.08 4.83 11.25
N ARG A 125 16.22 5.44 12.09
CA ARG A 125 16.63 5.90 13.43
C ARG A 125 17.10 4.76 14.32
N PHE A 126 16.36 3.66 14.41
CA PHE A 126 16.74 2.52 15.26
C PHE A 126 18.02 1.85 14.77
N TYR A 127 18.10 1.54 13.48
CA TYR A 127 19.26 0.84 12.91
C TYR A 127 20.51 1.72 12.93
N SER A 128 20.42 3.01 12.61
CA SER A 128 21.56 3.93 12.75
C SER A 128 22.01 4.09 14.21
N ALA A 129 21.07 4.15 15.17
CA ALA A 129 21.41 4.15 16.60
C ALA A 129 22.09 2.85 17.06
N TRP A 130 21.90 1.75 16.33
CA TRP A 130 22.56 0.46 16.58
C TRP A 130 23.80 0.23 15.70
N GLY A 131 24.28 1.26 15.01
CA GLY A 131 25.55 1.24 14.28
C GLY A 131 25.45 0.76 12.83
N PHE A 132 24.25 0.72 12.24
CA PHE A 132 24.07 0.41 10.83
C PHE A 132 24.37 1.65 10.00
N SER A 133 25.13 1.47 8.93
CA SER A 133 25.34 2.48 7.91
C SER A 133 24.04 2.78 7.15
N PRO A 134 23.87 3.98 6.58
CA PRO A 134 22.71 4.30 5.75
C PRO A 134 22.49 3.31 4.60
N LEU A 135 23.57 2.81 4.01
CA LEU A 135 23.49 1.82 2.92
C LEU A 135 22.93 0.48 3.40
N GLU A 136 23.38 -0.02 4.56
CA GLU A 136 22.84 -1.25 5.16
C GLU A 136 21.34 -1.09 5.48
N VAL A 137 20.91 0.08 5.98
CA VAL A 137 19.48 0.34 6.21
C VAL A 137 18.69 0.32 4.91
N LEU A 138 19.20 0.95 3.85
CA LEU A 138 18.54 0.94 2.54
C LEU A 138 18.43 -0.48 1.96
N GLN A 139 19.45 -1.32 2.14
CA GLN A 139 19.39 -2.73 1.73
C GLN A 139 18.30 -3.49 2.48
N VAL A 140 18.17 -3.29 3.80
CA VAL A 140 17.08 -3.89 4.59
C VAL A 140 15.71 -3.42 4.09
N LEU A 141 15.54 -2.13 3.85
CA LEU A 141 14.30 -1.57 3.32
C LEU A 141 13.99 -2.06 1.89
N ALA A 142 15.02 -2.27 1.06
CA ALA A 142 14.86 -2.82 -0.28
C ALA A 142 14.41 -4.29 -0.22
N VAL A 143 15.04 -5.12 0.60
CA VAL A 143 14.61 -6.51 0.81
C VAL A 143 13.18 -6.56 1.34
N LEU A 144 12.84 -5.71 2.30
CA LEU A 144 11.47 -5.60 2.84
C LEU A 144 10.46 -5.24 1.74
N GLY A 145 10.76 -4.23 0.93
CA GLY A 145 9.88 -3.82 -0.18
C GLY A 145 9.73 -4.90 -1.24
N ILE A 146 10.83 -5.52 -1.66
CA ILE A 146 10.84 -6.58 -2.68
C ILE A 146 10.04 -7.79 -2.19
N THR A 147 10.33 -8.28 -0.99
CA THR A 147 9.61 -9.43 -0.40
C THR A 147 8.13 -9.17 -0.19
N PHE A 148 7.76 -7.96 0.25
CA PHE A 148 6.37 -7.55 0.35
C PHE A 148 5.67 -7.56 -1.02
N TRP A 149 6.24 -6.89 -2.02
CA TRP A 149 5.62 -6.81 -3.34
C TRP A 149 5.57 -8.16 -4.04
N LEU A 150 6.60 -9.00 -3.92
CA LEU A 150 6.54 -10.37 -4.42
C LEU A 150 5.42 -11.17 -3.76
N GLY A 151 5.24 -11.02 -2.44
CA GLY A 151 4.12 -11.64 -1.73
C GLY A 151 2.75 -11.14 -2.23
N VAL A 152 2.62 -9.84 -2.46
CA VAL A 152 1.39 -9.24 -3.01
C VAL A 152 1.13 -9.75 -4.43
N MET A 153 2.13 -9.78 -5.30
CA MET A 153 1.98 -10.24 -6.68
C MET A 153 1.67 -11.74 -6.74
N LEU A 154 2.32 -12.55 -5.90
CA LEU A 154 2.02 -13.97 -5.76
C LEU A 154 0.56 -14.18 -5.34
N LEU A 155 0.13 -13.51 -4.26
CA LEU A 155 -1.22 -13.66 -3.74
C LEU A 155 -2.27 -13.16 -4.73
N ALA A 156 -2.06 -11.97 -5.31
CA ALA A 156 -2.94 -11.42 -6.33
C ALA A 156 -3.02 -12.34 -7.56
N GLY A 157 -1.88 -12.88 -8.00
CA GLY A 157 -1.80 -13.82 -9.11
C GLY A 157 -2.62 -15.09 -8.86
N VAL A 158 -2.45 -15.71 -7.69
CA VAL A 158 -3.24 -16.88 -7.28
C VAL A 158 -4.73 -16.55 -7.20
N VAL A 159 -5.10 -15.42 -6.56
CA VAL A 159 -6.50 -15.02 -6.40
C VAL A 159 -7.16 -14.78 -7.75
N PHE A 160 -6.51 -14.07 -8.67
CA PHE A 160 -7.12 -13.78 -9.98
C PHE A 160 -7.30 -15.00 -10.87
N ILE A 161 -6.52 -16.07 -10.66
CA ILE A 161 -6.68 -17.34 -11.37
C ILE A 161 -7.77 -18.19 -10.71
N LEU A 162 -7.76 -18.32 -9.38
CA LEU A 162 -8.65 -19.24 -8.66
C LEU A 162 -10.04 -18.67 -8.38
N ALA A 163 -10.14 -17.35 -8.25
CA ALA A 163 -11.38 -16.64 -7.95
C ALA A 163 -11.48 -15.38 -8.84
N PRO A 164 -11.71 -15.56 -10.16
CA PRO A 164 -11.90 -14.43 -11.06
C PRO A 164 -13.07 -13.58 -10.55
N MET A 165 -12.78 -12.31 -10.23
CA MET A 165 -13.79 -11.39 -9.72
C MET A 165 -14.67 -10.94 -10.88
N GLU A 166 -15.91 -11.41 -10.92
CA GLU A 166 -16.92 -10.89 -11.84
C GLU A 166 -17.53 -9.61 -11.27
N VAL A 167 -17.68 -8.58 -12.10
CA VAL A 167 -18.36 -7.34 -11.70
C VAL A 167 -19.86 -7.60 -11.74
N PRO A 168 -20.60 -7.38 -10.63
CA PRO A 168 -22.04 -7.50 -10.63
C PRO A 168 -22.67 -6.59 -11.70
N PRO A 169 -23.72 -7.03 -12.43
CA PRO A 169 -24.35 -6.25 -13.49
C PRO A 169 -24.78 -4.85 -13.06
N ASP A 170 -25.23 -4.71 -11.81
CA ASP A 170 -25.67 -3.44 -11.23
C ASP A 170 -24.53 -2.42 -11.07
N VAL A 171 -23.33 -2.91 -10.73
CA VAL A 171 -22.13 -2.10 -10.63
C VAL A 171 -21.67 -1.70 -12.03
N MET A 172 -21.73 -2.61 -13.01
CA MET A 172 -21.41 -2.31 -14.40
C MET A 172 -22.35 -1.27 -15.01
N ALA A 173 -23.63 -1.27 -14.59
CA ALA A 173 -24.61 -0.28 -14.98
C ALA A 173 -24.28 1.13 -14.45
N GLY A 174 -23.70 1.24 -13.24
CA GLY A 174 -23.23 2.49 -12.66
C GLY A 174 -21.94 3.07 -13.26
N ILE A 175 -21.17 2.28 -14.00
CA ILE A 175 -19.95 2.74 -14.66
C ILE A 175 -20.32 3.58 -15.90
N PRO A 176 -19.79 4.82 -16.03
CA PRO A 176 -19.99 5.65 -17.22
C PRO A 176 -19.67 4.91 -18.52
N LEU A 177 -20.51 5.07 -19.54
CA LEU A 177 -20.40 4.34 -20.82
C LEU A 177 -19.01 4.44 -21.47
N TRP A 178 -18.31 5.57 -21.29
CA TRP A 178 -16.97 5.79 -21.83
C TRP A 178 -15.85 5.04 -21.08
N LEU A 179 -16.09 4.60 -19.83
CA LEU A 179 -15.16 3.80 -19.03
C LEU A 179 -15.35 2.30 -19.21
N ARG A 180 -16.56 1.84 -19.58
CA ARG A 180 -16.88 0.43 -19.77
C ARG A 180 -15.90 -0.32 -20.70
N PRO A 181 -15.52 0.19 -21.89
CA PRO A 181 -14.58 -0.53 -22.76
C PRO A 181 -13.17 -0.67 -22.18
N VAL A 182 -12.79 0.14 -21.17
CA VAL A 182 -11.52 0.00 -20.46
C VAL A 182 -11.65 -0.96 -19.28
N VAL A 183 -12.78 -0.91 -18.57
CA VAL A 183 -13.00 -1.65 -17.34
C VAL A 183 -13.42 -3.10 -17.60
N THR A 184 -14.28 -3.36 -18.58
CA THR A 184 -14.80 -4.71 -18.87
C THR A 184 -13.68 -5.71 -19.23
N PRO A 185 -12.69 -5.37 -20.09
CA PRO A 185 -11.59 -6.28 -20.40
C PRO A 185 -10.71 -6.62 -19.19
N PHE A 186 -10.55 -5.69 -18.24
CA PHE A 186 -9.77 -5.93 -17.02
C PHE A 186 -10.34 -7.11 -16.22
N PHE A 187 -11.65 -7.18 -16.06
CA PHE A 187 -12.32 -8.25 -15.31
C PHE A 187 -12.44 -9.55 -16.09
N THR A 188 -12.59 -9.51 -17.42
CA THR A 188 -12.63 -10.74 -18.24
C THR A 188 -11.26 -11.37 -18.45
N HIS A 189 -10.19 -10.58 -18.41
CA HIS A 189 -8.81 -11.05 -18.55
C HIS A 189 -8.06 -11.17 -17.21
N LEU A 190 -8.78 -11.10 -16.09
CA LEU A 190 -8.21 -11.19 -14.74
C LEU A 190 -7.32 -12.46 -14.56
N PRO A 191 -7.70 -13.65 -15.06
CA PRO A 191 -6.83 -14.84 -14.97
C PRO A 191 -5.50 -14.71 -15.71
N TRP A 192 -5.48 -14.05 -16.88
CA TRP A 192 -4.25 -13.79 -17.63
C TRP A 192 -3.37 -12.76 -16.93
N PHE A 193 -3.98 -11.73 -16.35
CA PHE A 193 -3.27 -10.78 -15.49
C PHE A 193 -2.65 -11.51 -14.29
N GLY A 194 -3.40 -12.44 -13.67
CA GLY A 194 -2.88 -13.28 -12.60
C GLY A 194 -1.70 -14.15 -13.02
N ALA A 195 -1.74 -14.75 -14.21
CA ALA A 195 -0.63 -15.53 -14.75
C ALA A 195 0.64 -14.69 -14.98
N ILE A 196 0.49 -13.45 -15.46
CA ILE A 196 1.60 -12.49 -15.59
C ILE A 196 2.21 -12.16 -14.23
N LEU A 197 1.38 -11.94 -13.21
CA LEU A 197 1.88 -11.68 -11.85
C LEU A 197 2.65 -12.89 -11.29
N LEU A 198 2.17 -14.11 -11.54
CA LEU A 198 2.89 -15.33 -11.13
C LEU A 198 4.21 -15.52 -11.89
N SER A 199 4.27 -15.19 -13.18
CA SER A 199 5.50 -15.34 -13.95
C SER A 199 6.61 -14.40 -13.45
N VAL A 200 6.26 -13.22 -12.92
CA VAL A 200 7.21 -12.29 -12.26
C VAL A 200 7.77 -12.86 -10.96
N VAL A 201 7.04 -13.76 -10.30
CA VAL A 201 7.47 -14.38 -9.03
C VAL A 201 8.28 -15.67 -9.27
N VAL A 202 7.96 -16.41 -10.33
CA VAL A 202 8.54 -17.74 -10.61
C VAL A 202 9.72 -17.69 -11.61
N GLY A 203 9.80 -16.65 -12.45
CA GLY A 203 10.87 -16.45 -13.45
C GLY A 203 12.06 -15.67 -12.90
#